data_AF-A0A8S4FL83-F1
#
_entry.id   AF-A0A8S4FL83-F1
#
_cell.length_a   1.000
_cell.length_b   1.000
_cell.length_c   1.000
_cell.angle_alpha   90.00
_cell.angle_beta   90.00
_cell.angle_gamma   90.00
#
_symmetry.space_group_name_H-M   'P 1'
#
loop_
_entity.id
_entity.type
_entity.pdbx_description
1 polymer ?
#
loop_
_entity_poly.entity_id
_entity_poly.type
_entity_poly.pdbx_seq_one_letter_code
_entity_poly.pdbx_strand_id
1 'polypeptide(L)'
;MLPWYVELALDAICLVLMLGAASFWAGSGVESRPKYRDEQTMIGGAIWSQLIINIALMLSVMLDASLDQYIAFYFLFCSTVLLLVTGSLLIWQECKAFMIRVREQRMARTRGVVLDQDPLDRCDWVYMSIATLCVVAGLVCAVHVFLIVLV
;
A
#
# COMPACT_ATOMS: atom_id res chain seq x y z
N MET A 1 -7.59 -4.00 -27.92
CA MET A 1 -8.56 -4.19 -26.82
C MET A 1 -8.17 -5.37 -25.94
N LEU A 2 -7.95 -5.10 -24.65
CA LEU A 2 -7.55 -6.09 -23.66
C LEU A 2 -8.74 -7.03 -23.38
N PRO A 3 -8.53 -8.35 -23.18
CA PRO A 3 -9.65 -9.25 -22.90
C PRO A 3 -10.26 -8.94 -21.53
N TRP A 4 -11.59 -8.83 -21.47
CA TRP A 4 -12.34 -8.46 -20.25
C TRP A 4 -12.00 -9.31 -19.01
N TYR A 5 -11.66 -10.60 -19.19
CA TYR A 5 -11.30 -11.47 -18.09
C TYR A 5 -9.92 -11.16 -17.49
N VAL A 6 -9.01 -10.54 -18.27
CA VAL A 6 -7.70 -10.10 -17.79
C VAL A 6 -7.86 -8.84 -16.95
N GLU A 7 -8.64 -7.87 -17.43
CA GLU A 7 -8.97 -6.64 -16.68
C GLU A 7 -9.58 -6.99 -15.32
N LEU A 8 -10.61 -7.84 -15.33
CA LEU A 8 -11.29 -8.28 -14.12
C LEU A 8 -10.35 -9.03 -13.16
N ALA A 9 -9.46 -9.88 -13.68
CA ALA A 9 -8.52 -10.62 -12.85
C ALA A 9 -7.53 -9.69 -12.14
N LEU A 10 -6.99 -8.69 -12.86
CA LEU A 10 -6.06 -7.71 -12.29
C LEU A 10 -6.74 -6.85 -11.22
N ASP A 11 -7.95 -6.36 -11.49
CA ASP A 11 -8.71 -5.55 -10.54
C ASP A 11 -9.10 -6.36 -9.29
N ALA A 12 -9.48 -7.63 -9.46
CA ALA A 12 -9.78 -8.54 -8.36
C ALA A 12 -8.53 -8.82 -7.49
N ILE A 13 -7.36 -9.03 -8.09
CA ILE A 13 -6.10 -9.21 -7.36
C ILE A 13 -5.79 -7.96 -6.53
N CYS A 14 -5.87 -6.77 -7.13
CA CYS A 14 -5.69 -5.52 -6.40
C CYS A 14 -6.70 -5.39 -5.27
N LEU A 15 -7.97 -5.74 -5.48
CA LEU A 15 -8.99 -5.68 -4.45
C LEU A 15 -8.65 -6.58 -3.24
N VAL A 16 -8.21 -7.83 -3.49
CA VAL A 16 -7.82 -8.76 -2.42
C VAL A 16 -6.62 -8.23 -1.62
N LEU A 17 -5.61 -7.69 -2.31
CA LEU A 17 -4.44 -7.10 -1.65
C LEU A 17 -4.85 -5.92 -0.74
N MET A 18 -5.76 -5.07 -1.20
CA MET A 18 -6.22 -3.92 -0.42
C MET A 18 -7.16 -4.30 0.72
N LEU A 19 -7.95 -5.36 0.58
CA LEU A 19 -8.72 -5.94 1.69
C LEU A 19 -7.78 -6.51 2.77
N GLY A 20 -6.67 -7.13 2.37
CA GLY A 20 -5.61 -7.54 3.30
C GLY A 20 -5.02 -6.35 4.05
N ALA A 21 -4.66 -5.28 3.33
CA ALA A 21 -4.14 -4.05 3.92
C ALA A 21 -5.15 -3.38 4.86
N ALA A 22 -6.43 -3.33 4.48
CA ALA A 22 -7.52 -2.83 5.31
C ALA A 22 -7.69 -3.64 6.59
N SER A 23 -7.57 -4.96 6.50
CA SER A 23 -7.67 -5.87 7.65
C SER A 23 -6.53 -5.65 8.64
N PHE A 24 -5.29 -5.51 8.15
CA PHE A 24 -4.13 -5.16 8.98
C PHE A 24 -4.29 -3.77 9.60
N TRP A 25 -4.74 -2.80 8.83
CA TRP A 25 -4.95 -1.43 9.30
C TRP A 25 -6.04 -1.36 10.39
N ALA A 26 -7.18 -2.03 10.21
CA ALA A 26 -8.24 -2.11 11.20
C ALA A 26 -7.81 -2.91 12.46
N GLY A 27 -7.06 -3.99 12.25
CA GLY A 27 -6.53 -4.83 13.32
C GLY A 27 -5.40 -4.20 14.14
N SER A 28 -4.75 -3.16 13.62
CA SER A 28 -3.64 -2.44 14.30
C SER A 28 -4.08 -1.65 15.54
N GLY A 29 -5.38 -1.61 15.85
CA GLY A 29 -5.89 -0.91 17.02
C GLY A 29 -5.66 0.59 16.88
N VAL A 30 -6.31 1.21 15.87
CA VAL A 30 -6.28 2.66 15.65
C VAL A 30 -6.69 3.37 16.95
N GLU A 31 -5.70 3.80 17.74
CA GLU A 31 -5.93 4.60 18.94
C GLU A 31 -6.65 5.87 18.51
N SER A 32 -7.63 6.33 19.30
CA SER A 32 -8.39 7.56 19.01
C SER A 32 -7.53 8.83 18.98
N ARG A 33 -6.27 8.75 19.45
CA ARG A 33 -5.22 9.77 19.35
C ARG A 33 -3.90 9.15 18.88
N PRO A 34 -3.76 8.82 17.60
CA PRO A 34 -2.55 8.21 17.10
C PRO A 34 -1.41 9.23 17.11
N LYS A 35 -0.23 8.82 17.59
CA LYS A 35 1.00 9.63 17.54
C LYS A 35 1.38 10.03 16.10
N TYR A 36 0.90 9.28 15.11
CA TYR A 36 1.15 9.44 13.67
C TYR A 36 -0.15 9.61 12.87
N ARG A 37 -0.96 10.62 13.21
CA ARG A 37 -2.28 10.86 12.59
C ARG A 37 -2.24 11.06 11.07
N ASP A 38 -1.26 11.81 10.58
CA ASP A 38 -1.14 12.11 9.14
C ASP A 38 -0.80 10.84 8.35
N GLU A 39 0.02 9.97 8.92
CA GLU A 39 0.39 8.67 8.33
C GLU A 39 -0.80 7.73 8.27
N GLN A 40 -1.58 7.62 9.35
CA GLN A 40 -2.80 6.81 9.35
C GLN A 40 -3.85 7.34 8.37
N THR A 41 -3.95 8.66 8.22
CA THR A 41 -4.85 9.29 7.25
C THR A 41 -4.39 9.00 5.82
N MET A 42 -3.08 9.03 5.56
CA MET A 42 -2.50 8.66 4.26
C MET A 42 -2.75 7.19 3.93
N ILE A 43 -2.49 6.27 4.87
CA ILE A 43 -2.73 4.83 4.71
C ILE A 43 -4.21 4.57 4.46
N GLY A 44 -5.10 5.11 5.31
CA GLY A 44 -6.54 4.97 5.16
C GLY A 44 -7.01 5.50 3.82
N GLY A 45 -6.53 6.68 3.42
CA GLY A 45 -6.83 7.28 2.12
C GLY A 45 -6.44 6.40 0.94
N ALA A 46 -5.24 5.82 0.97
CA ALA A 46 -4.77 4.90 -0.07
C ALA A 46 -5.64 3.62 -0.13
N ILE A 47 -5.95 3.03 1.02
CA ILE A 47 -6.77 1.82 1.12
C ILE A 47 -8.19 2.08 0.59
N TRP A 48 -8.87 3.08 1.14
CA TRP A 48 -10.27 3.37 0.78
C TRP A 48 -10.43 3.79 -0.68
N SER A 49 -9.51 4.62 -1.20
CA SER A 49 -9.55 5.02 -2.60
C SER A 49 -9.43 3.81 -3.53
N GLN A 50 -8.52 2.89 -3.22
CA GLN A 50 -8.32 1.72 -4.08
C GLN A 50 -9.49 0.74 -4.04
N LEU A 51 -10.12 0.54 -2.87
CA LEU A 51 -11.33 -0.27 -2.76
C LEU A 51 -12.45 0.28 -3.65
N ILE A 52 -12.70 1.60 -3.60
CA ILE A 52 -13.74 2.25 -4.40
C ILE A 52 -13.42 2.17 -5.89
N ILE A 53 -12.18 2.49 -6.29
CA ILE A 53 -11.76 2.48 -7.69
C ILE A 53 -11.86 1.07 -8.29
N ASN A 54 -11.34 0.04 -7.62
CA ASN A 54 -11.39 -1.33 -8.14
C ASN A 54 -12.82 -1.83 -8.28
N ILE A 55 -13.69 -1.57 -7.30
CA ILE A 55 -15.11 -1.95 -7.40
C ILE A 55 -15.77 -1.25 -8.58
N ALA A 56 -15.51 0.04 -8.78
CA ALA A 56 -16.07 0.80 -9.89
C ALA A 56 -15.61 0.27 -11.26
N LEU A 57 -14.31 -0.05 -11.41
CA LEU A 57 -13.77 -0.61 -12.64
C LEU A 57 -14.35 -2.01 -12.94
N MET A 58 -14.41 -2.88 -11.92
CA MET A 58 -15.03 -4.20 -12.06
C MET A 58 -16.52 -4.12 -12.45
N LEU A 59 -17.27 -3.20 -11.84
CA LEU A 59 -18.69 -2.98 -12.19
C LEU A 59 -18.86 -2.47 -13.62
N SER A 60 -17.97 -1.60 -14.08
CA SER A 60 -18.01 -1.11 -15.47
C SER A 60 -17.83 -2.23 -16.48
N VAL A 61 -16.87 -3.13 -16.27
CA VAL A 61 -16.66 -4.31 -17.12
C VAL A 61 -17.86 -5.25 -17.06
N MET A 62 -18.41 -5.51 -15.87
CA MET A 62 -19.53 -6.44 -15.67
C MET A 62 -20.86 -5.97 -16.23
N LEU A 63 -21.10 -4.65 -16.21
CA LEU A 63 -22.36 -4.05 -16.68
C LEU A 63 -22.32 -3.70 -18.16
N ASP A 64 -21.21 -4.00 -18.85
CA ASP A 64 -20.93 -3.55 -20.23
C ASP A 64 -21.14 -2.03 -20.40
N ALA A 65 -21.03 -1.31 -19.27
CA ALA A 65 -21.13 0.12 -19.21
C ALA A 65 -19.74 0.60 -19.59
N SER A 66 -19.52 0.79 -20.91
CA SER A 66 -18.25 1.15 -21.50
C SER A 66 -17.70 2.42 -20.83
N LEU A 67 -16.91 2.26 -19.75
CA LEU A 67 -16.05 3.35 -19.33
C LEU A 67 -15.10 3.56 -20.50
N ASP A 68 -14.97 4.82 -20.91
CA ASP A 68 -13.95 5.17 -21.86
C ASP A 68 -12.59 4.66 -21.34
N GLN A 69 -11.84 3.97 -22.20
CA GLN A 69 -10.53 3.41 -21.90
C GLN A 69 -9.60 4.50 -21.34
N TYR A 70 -9.79 5.76 -21.74
CA TYR A 70 -9.07 6.91 -21.20
C TYR A 70 -9.36 7.16 -19.70
N ILE A 71 -10.62 7.00 -19.28
CA ILE A 71 -11.04 7.19 -17.88
C ILE A 71 -10.49 6.04 -17.02
N ALA A 72 -10.58 4.79 -17.50
CA ALA A 72 -10.01 3.64 -16.82
C ALA A 72 -8.48 3.78 -16.64
N PHE A 73 -7.79 4.19 -17.71
CA PHE A 73 -6.36 4.51 -17.67
C PHE A 73 -6.04 5.57 -16.61
N TYR A 74 -6.79 6.68 -16.58
CA TYR A 74 -6.54 7.77 -15.63
C TYR A 74 -6.64 7.27 -14.17
N PHE A 75 -7.69 6.54 -13.83
CA PHE A 75 -7.87 6.02 -12.47
C PHE A 75 -6.81 4.98 -12.09
N LEU A 76 -6.46 4.07 -13.01
CA LEU A 76 -5.41 3.07 -12.77
C LEU A 76 -4.02 3.71 -12.65
N PHE A 77 -3.74 4.75 -13.43
CA PHE A 77 -2.49 5.51 -13.32
C PHE A 77 -2.39 6.25 -11.99
N CYS A 78 -3.44 6.96 -11.59
CA CYS A 78 -3.49 7.61 -10.27
C CYS A 78 -3.35 6.59 -9.13
N SER A 79 -4.02 5.45 -9.24
CA SER A 79 -3.91 4.33 -8.28
C SER A 79 -2.47 3.83 -8.16
N THR A 80 -1.79 3.63 -9.29
CA THR A 80 -0.39 3.20 -9.36
C THR A 80 0.51 4.18 -8.60
N VAL A 81 0.41 5.47 -8.92
CA VAL A 81 1.25 6.51 -8.29
C VAL A 81 0.96 6.58 -6.79
N LEU A 82 -0.31 6.61 -6.40
CA LEU A 82 -0.71 6.70 -5.00
C LEU A 82 -0.15 5.53 -4.18
N LEU A 83 -0.37 4.29 -4.65
CA LEU A 83 0.05 3.08 -3.94
C LEU A 83 1.57 2.94 -3.85
N LEU A 84 2.29 3.21 -4.94
CA LEU A 84 3.75 3.14 -4.94
C LEU A 84 4.36 4.23 -4.06
N VAL A 85 3.85 5.47 -4.11
CA VAL A 85 4.35 6.57 -3.27
C VAL A 85 4.04 6.28 -1.79
N THR A 86 2.81 5.93 -1.45
CA THR A 86 2.43 5.62 -0.06
C THR A 86 3.21 4.42 0.47
N GLY A 87 3.28 3.31 -0.28
CA GLY A 87 4.02 2.12 0.14
C GLY A 87 5.52 2.37 0.29
N SER A 88 6.14 3.07 -0.66
CA SER A 88 7.58 3.39 -0.59
C SER A 88 7.93 4.34 0.56
N LEU A 89 7.07 5.34 0.85
CA LEU A 89 7.26 6.25 1.99
C LEU A 89 7.21 5.52 3.33
N LEU A 90 6.28 4.58 3.50
CA LEU A 90 6.17 3.79 4.73
C LEU A 90 7.42 2.91 4.94
N ILE A 91 7.85 2.19 3.90
CA ILE A 91 9.08 1.39 3.95
C ILE A 91 10.28 2.29 4.29
N TRP A 92 10.38 3.46 3.67
CA TRP A 92 11.47 4.40 3.92
C TRP A 92 11.48 4.89 5.37
N GLN A 93 10.32 5.23 5.94
CA GLN A 93 10.20 5.69 7.32
C GLN A 93 10.61 4.62 8.32
N GLU A 94 10.14 3.38 8.14
CA GLU A 94 10.53 2.25 8.99
C GLU A 94 12.02 1.92 8.87
N CYS A 95 12.56 1.87 7.65
CA CYS A 95 14.00 1.71 7.42
C CYS A 95 14.83 2.80 8.09
N LYS A 96 14.39 4.06 8.02
CA LYS A 96 15.06 5.19 8.67
C LYS A 96 15.00 5.06 10.20
N ALA A 97 13.84 4.71 10.76
CA ALA A 97 13.67 4.50 12.19
C ALA A 97 14.55 3.36 12.69
N PHE A 98 14.60 2.25 11.96
CA PHE A 98 15.46 1.12 12.24
C PHE A 98 16.95 1.51 12.26
N MET A 99 17.41 2.25 11.23
CA MET A 99 18.79 2.71 11.15
C MET A 99 19.19 3.63 12.32
N ILE A 100 18.30 4.51 12.76
CA ILE A 100 18.53 5.36 13.93
C ILE A 100 18.68 4.51 15.20
N ARG A 101 17.80 3.54 15.41
CA ARG A 101 17.84 2.63 16.58
C ARG A 101 19.10 1.78 16.61
N VAL A 102 19.51 1.23 15.47
CA VAL A 102 20.78 0.49 15.34
C VAL A 102 21.97 1.38 15.69
N ARG A 103 21.96 2.66 15.27
CA ARG A 103 23.02 3.61 15.60
C ARG A 103 23.05 3.93 17.11
N GLU A 104 21.90 4.14 17.72
CA GLU A 104 21.77 4.38 19.17
C GLU A 104 22.28 3.19 19.98
N GLN A 105 21.91 1.96 19.60
CA GLN A 105 22.42 0.75 20.24
C GLN A 105 23.94 0.61 20.10
N ARG A 106 24.49 0.89 18.92
CA ARG A 106 25.95 0.90 18.72
C ARG A 106 26.63 1.90 19.66
N MET A 107 26.09 3.11 19.80
CA MET A 107 26.65 4.13 20.71
C MET A 107 26.50 3.75 22.19
N ALA A 108 25.37 3.17 22.58
CA ALA A 108 25.13 2.70 23.95
C ALA A 108 26.05 1.53 24.32
N ARG A 109 26.28 0.60 23.39
CA ARG A 109 27.25 -0.50 23.53
C ARG A 109 28.66 0.03 23.74
N THR A 110 29.07 1.06 23.00
CA THR A 110 30.38 1.73 23.19
C THR A 110 30.47 2.42 24.56
N ARG A 111 29.35 2.86 25.14
CA ARG A 111 29.27 3.46 26.49
C ARG A 111 29.14 2.42 27.62
N GLY A 112 29.18 1.12 27.31
CA GLY A 112 29.01 0.05 28.30
C GLY A 112 27.59 -0.11 28.82
N VAL A 113 26.60 0.51 28.17
CA VAL A 113 25.18 0.38 28.52
C VAL A 113 24.58 -0.77 27.71
N VAL A 114 24.09 -1.79 28.40
CA VAL A 114 23.37 -2.92 27.79
C VAL A 114 21.93 -2.48 27.55
N LEU A 115 21.56 -2.29 26.28
CA LEU A 115 20.16 -2.23 25.88
C LEU A 115 19.68 -3.67 25.66
N ASP A 116 18.83 -4.16 26.56
CA ASP A 116 18.31 -5.53 26.59
C ASP A 116 17.19 -5.79 25.57
N GLN A 117 16.97 -4.88 24.62
CA GLN A 117 15.91 -5.01 23.62
C GLN A 117 16.49 -4.99 22.22
N ASP A 118 16.19 -6.04 21.45
CA ASP A 118 16.58 -6.11 20.05
C ASP A 118 15.86 -5.04 19.22
N PRO A 119 16.55 -4.40 18.27
CA PRO A 119 15.95 -3.36 17.44
C PRO A 119 14.88 -3.92 16.49
N LEU A 120 14.93 -5.24 16.22
CA LEU A 120 13.97 -5.98 15.42
C LEU A 120 12.61 -6.14 16.12
N ASP A 121 12.59 -6.32 17.44
CA ASP A 121 11.36 -6.48 18.24
C ASP A 121 10.53 -5.19 18.30
N ARG A 122 11.14 -4.04 17.99
CA ARG A 122 10.42 -2.75 17.86
C ARG A 122 9.97 -2.43 16.44
N CYS A 123 10.26 -3.29 15.45
CA CYS A 123 9.77 -3.08 14.08
C CYS A 123 8.26 -3.30 14.05
N ASP A 124 7.50 -2.34 13.53
CA ASP A 124 6.06 -2.51 13.42
C ASP A 124 5.73 -3.34 12.17
N TRP A 125 5.68 -4.65 12.38
CA TRP A 125 5.40 -5.63 11.33
C TRP A 125 4.06 -5.39 10.64
N VAL A 126 3.11 -4.73 11.30
CA VAL A 126 1.81 -4.41 10.71
C VAL A 126 1.97 -3.32 9.65
N TYR A 127 2.68 -2.23 9.95
CA TYR A 127 2.96 -1.17 8.98
C TYR A 127 3.82 -1.67 7.82
N MET A 128 4.83 -2.51 8.10
CA MET A 128 5.62 -3.14 7.04
C MET A 128 4.79 -4.04 6.13
N SER A 129 3.82 -4.77 6.68
CA SER A 129 2.90 -5.61 5.90
C SER A 129 1.98 -4.76 5.03
N ILE A 130 1.38 -3.70 5.58
CA ILE A 130 0.54 -2.76 4.83
C ILE A 130 1.34 -2.11 3.70
N ALA A 131 2.55 -1.63 4.00
CA ALA A 131 3.40 -0.99 3.01
C ALA A 131 3.76 -1.94 1.86
N THR A 132 4.10 -3.19 2.18
CA THR A 132 4.40 -4.23 1.18
C THR A 132 3.17 -4.51 0.31
N LEU A 133 1.99 -4.67 0.91
CA LEU A 133 0.73 -4.87 0.16
C LEU A 133 0.42 -3.70 -0.77
N CYS A 134 0.60 -2.46 -0.30
CA CYS A 134 0.43 -1.26 -1.13
C CYS A 134 1.40 -1.26 -2.33
N VAL A 135 2.68 -1.56 -2.12
CA VAL A 135 3.66 -1.62 -3.23
C VAL A 135 3.28 -2.70 -4.24
N VAL A 136 2.94 -3.90 -3.77
CA VAL A 136 2.55 -5.02 -4.66
C VAL A 136 1.27 -4.66 -5.44
N ALA A 137 0.26 -4.09 -4.79
CA ALA A 137 -0.95 -3.63 -5.46
C ALA A 137 -0.64 -2.52 -6.50
N GLY A 138 0.25 -1.58 -6.15
CA GLY A 138 0.70 -0.53 -7.07
C GLY A 138 1.41 -1.11 -8.31
N LEU A 139 2.21 -2.16 -8.15
CA LEU A 139 2.83 -2.86 -9.27
C LEU A 139 1.81 -3.59 -10.15
N VAL A 140 0.79 -4.22 -9.56
CA VAL A 140 -0.30 -4.85 -10.31
C VAL A 140 -1.08 -3.80 -11.11
N CYS A 141 -1.41 -2.66 -10.50
CA CYS A 141 -2.01 -1.51 -11.22
C CYS A 141 -1.10 -1.01 -12.35
N ALA A 142 0.21 -0.93 -12.14
CA ALA A 142 1.17 -0.52 -13.18
C ALA A 142 1.18 -1.49 -14.36
N VAL A 143 1.12 -2.80 -14.10
CA VAL A 143 0.98 -3.83 -15.14
C VAL A 143 -0.33 -3.65 -15.89
N HIS A 144 -1.43 -3.38 -15.20
CA HIS A 144 -2.72 -3.11 -15.83
C HIS A 144 -2.65 -1.89 -16.77
N VAL A 145 -2.10 -0.77 -16.28
CA VAL A 145 -1.87 0.43 -17.10
C VAL A 145 -1.01 0.13 -18.34
N PHE A 146 0.07 -0.63 -18.15
CA PHE A 146 0.97 -0.99 -19.24
C PHE A 146 0.26 -1.82 -20.31
N LEU A 147 -0.60 -2.76 -19.91
CA LEU A 147 -1.39 -3.57 -20.83
C LEU A 147 -2.41 -2.73 -21.60
N ILE A 148 -3.06 -1.76 -20.95
CA ILE A 148 -3.99 -0.82 -21.60
C ILE A 148 -3.30 0.04 -22.66
N VAL A 149 -2.04 0.44 -22.44
CA VAL A 149 -1.28 1.27 -23.39
C VAL A 149 -0.79 0.47 -24.59
N LEU A 150 -0.51 -0.83 -24.41
CA LEU A 150 0.09 -1.67 -25.45
C LEU A 150 -0.94 -2.21 -26.46
N VAL A 151 -2.24 -2.20 -26.10
CA VAL A 151 -3.31 -2.97 -26.76
C VAL A 151 -4.49 -2.09 -27.18
#